data_AF-A0A0L8H8N9-F1
#
_entry.id   AF-A0A0L8H8N9-F1
#
_cell.length_a   1.000
_cell.length_b   1.000
_cell.length_c   1.000
_cell.angle_alpha   90.00
_cell.angle_beta   90.00
_cell.angle_gamma   90.00
#
_symmetry.space_group_name_H-M   'P 1'
#
loop_
_entity.id
_entity.type
_entity.pdbx_description
1 polymer ?
#
loop_
_entity_poly.entity_id
_entity_poly.type
_entity_poly.pdbx_seq_one_letter_code
_entity_poly.pdbx_strand_id
1 'polypeptide(L)'
;CTDLTEEDVLYFRSKLFEKPHKIQQDNFLLLHVNLNIVKRKSGTAGKKHQSSNSYMARKQNGQLVKVCRETFLKIVKPIGKNRVDGFIKRFRQTGHVAEENRGGGRKSHTSIEKKNSVMRFIGNLKGIESHYGRNKSIRMYLPAEMKSTRHIRSKQENIANLHVHKLRAKAFYDILRQMNDSSILTVAFDLQVHNLPRLTIQEAYCSRKLAFYHFAIYSGD
;
A
#
# COMPACT_ATOMS: atom_id res chain seq x y z
N CYS A 1 36.01 -6.31 22.99
CA CYS A 1 35.85 -5.43 21.81
C CYS A 1 36.50 -4.07 22.09
N THR A 2 37.70 -4.07 22.66
CA THR A 2 38.38 -2.89 23.22
C THR A 2 39.22 -2.14 22.21
N ASP A 3 39.37 -2.70 21.00
CA ASP A 3 40.34 -2.19 20.02
C ASP A 3 39.73 -1.20 19.03
N LEU A 4 38.44 -0.86 19.13
CA LEU A 4 37.81 0.16 18.29
C LEU A 4 37.73 1.49 19.04
N THR A 5 38.28 2.54 18.43
CA THR A 5 38.10 3.90 18.90
C THR A 5 36.77 4.48 18.42
N GLU A 6 36.33 5.59 18.99
CA GLU A 6 35.12 6.28 18.53
C GLU A 6 35.29 6.81 17.08
N GLU A 7 36.49 7.25 16.74
CA GLU A 7 36.85 7.70 15.39
C GLU A 7 36.73 6.59 14.34
N ASP A 8 37.07 5.35 14.69
CA ASP A 8 36.86 4.18 13.84
C ASP A 8 35.36 3.93 13.59
N VAL A 9 34.52 4.11 14.62
CA VAL A 9 33.07 3.94 14.52
C VAL A 9 32.46 5.02 13.61
N LEU A 10 32.88 6.27 13.77
CA LEU A 10 32.43 7.38 12.93
C LEU A 10 32.86 7.19 11.47
N TYR A 11 34.10 6.76 11.24
CA TYR A 11 34.60 6.44 9.91
C TYR A 11 33.82 5.29 9.26
N PHE A 12 33.55 4.22 10.01
CA PHE A 12 32.73 3.11 9.50
C PHE A 12 31.33 3.57 9.11
N ARG A 13 30.70 4.40 9.94
CA ARG A 13 29.38 4.97 9.68
C ARG A 13 29.38 5.88 8.45
N SER A 14 30.38 6.74 8.29
CA SER A 14 30.46 7.62 7.12
C SER A 14 30.52 6.79 5.84
N LYS A 15 31.33 5.74 5.79
CA LYS A 15 31.41 4.82 4.64
C LYS A 15 30.16 3.99 4.39
N LEU A 16 29.45 3.62 5.46
CA LEU A 16 28.16 2.92 5.34
C LEU A 16 27.08 3.82 4.73
N PHE A 17 26.97 5.07 5.22
CA PHE A 17 25.91 6.01 4.83
C PHE A 17 26.25 6.91 3.63
N GLU A 18 27.51 6.91 3.17
CA GLU A 18 27.90 7.40 1.85
C GLU A 18 27.10 6.71 0.73
N LYS A 19 26.60 5.49 0.97
CA LYS A 19 25.71 4.75 0.08
C LYS A 19 24.24 5.02 0.44
N PRO A 20 23.49 5.79 -0.38
CA PRO A 20 22.12 6.18 -0.03
C PRO A 20 21.13 5.02 -0.15
N HIS A 21 21.37 4.07 -1.06
CA HIS A 21 20.41 3.01 -1.34
C HIS A 21 20.56 1.83 -0.38
N LYS A 22 19.41 1.29 0.05
CA LYS A 22 19.35 0.14 0.96
C LYS A 22 20.16 -1.07 0.47
N ILE A 23 20.10 -1.41 -0.82
CA ILE A 23 20.82 -2.56 -1.38
C ILE A 23 22.34 -2.36 -1.22
N GLN A 24 22.83 -1.16 -1.54
CA GLN A 24 24.25 -0.83 -1.46
C GLN A 24 24.77 -0.87 -0.01
N GLN A 25 23.94 -0.44 0.96
CA GLN A 25 24.23 -0.55 2.39
C GLN A 25 24.26 -2.02 2.84
N ASP A 26 23.25 -2.82 2.46
CA ASP A 26 23.17 -4.24 2.81
C ASP A 26 24.41 -4.99 2.26
N ASN A 27 24.86 -4.65 1.04
CA ASN A 27 26.08 -5.20 0.43
C ASN A 27 27.35 -4.80 1.18
N PHE A 28 27.46 -3.53 1.56
CA PHE A 28 28.58 -3.07 2.36
C PHE A 28 28.65 -3.81 3.70
N LEU A 29 27.53 -4.03 4.36
CA LEU A 29 27.48 -4.76 5.62
C LEU A 29 27.81 -6.25 5.45
N LEU A 30 27.39 -6.87 4.35
CA LEU A 30 27.73 -8.26 4.03
C LEU A 30 29.24 -8.49 3.93
N LEU A 31 30.00 -7.53 3.38
CA LEU A 31 31.47 -7.61 3.35
C LEU A 31 32.11 -7.66 4.74
N HIS A 32 31.39 -7.24 5.77
CA HIS A 32 31.85 -7.18 7.16
C HIS A 32 31.23 -8.28 8.03
N VAL A 33 30.61 -9.30 7.41
CA VAL A 33 30.01 -10.45 8.11
C VAL A 33 30.52 -11.74 7.48
N ASN A 34 31.25 -12.54 8.26
CA ASN A 34 31.63 -13.89 7.83
C ASN A 34 30.58 -14.90 8.29
N LEU A 35 30.07 -15.68 7.35
CA LEU A 35 29.09 -16.73 7.59
C LEU A 35 29.80 -18.06 7.83
N ASN A 36 29.83 -18.52 9.09
CA ASN A 36 30.43 -19.81 9.42
C ASN A 36 29.33 -20.88 9.50
N ILE A 37 29.51 -21.95 8.72
CA ILE A 37 28.69 -23.16 8.81
C ILE A 37 29.13 -23.92 10.08
N VAL A 38 28.18 -24.25 10.95
CA VAL A 38 28.48 -24.98 12.20
C VAL A 38 28.85 -26.42 11.83
N LYS A 39 30.13 -26.78 12.03
CA LYS A 39 30.68 -28.10 11.68
C LYS A 39 30.30 -29.23 12.66
N ARG A 40 29.90 -28.91 13.91
CA ARG A 40 29.59 -29.91 14.95
C ARG A 40 28.10 -29.87 15.34
N LYS A 41 27.43 -31.01 15.21
CA LYS A 41 26.08 -31.23 15.74
C LYS A 41 26.22 -31.75 17.17
N SER A 42 26.10 -30.91 18.20
CA SER A 42 25.98 -31.41 19.58
C SER A 42 24.63 -32.14 19.74
N GLY A 43 24.57 -33.21 20.52
CA GLY A 43 23.53 -34.25 20.45
C GLY A 43 22.12 -33.98 21.03
N THR A 44 21.71 -32.74 21.31
CA THR A 44 20.45 -32.52 22.08
C THR A 44 19.31 -31.96 21.22
N ALA A 45 18.12 -32.56 21.25
CA ALA A 45 16.98 -32.35 20.34
C ALA A 45 16.22 -31.01 20.45
N GLY A 46 16.92 -29.88 20.62
CA GLY A 46 16.33 -28.53 20.56
C GLY A 46 16.43 -27.90 19.15
N LYS A 47 15.60 -26.90 18.81
CA LYS A 47 15.69 -26.11 17.56
C LYS A 47 17.06 -25.42 17.48
N LYS A 48 18.06 -26.08 16.90
CA LYS A 48 19.45 -25.62 16.88
C LYS A 48 19.67 -24.47 15.89
N HIS A 49 20.50 -23.52 16.29
CA HIS A 49 21.07 -22.54 15.37
C HIS A 49 22.02 -23.23 14.41
N GLN A 50 21.65 -23.32 13.13
CA GLN A 50 22.45 -23.97 12.07
C GLN A 50 23.72 -23.18 11.68
N SER A 51 24.03 -22.07 12.36
CA SER A 51 25.07 -21.14 11.93
C SER A 51 25.62 -20.28 13.06
N SER A 52 26.89 -19.90 12.95
CA SER A 52 27.47 -18.80 13.71
C SER A 52 27.95 -17.72 12.75
N ASN A 53 27.55 -16.47 12.98
CA ASN A 53 28.04 -15.33 12.20
C ASN A 53 29.10 -14.61 13.02
N SER A 54 30.24 -14.31 12.40
CA SER A 54 31.24 -13.41 13.00
C SER A 54 31.18 -12.06 12.32
N TYR A 55 31.17 -11.01 13.13
CA TYR A 55 31.02 -9.62 12.70
C TYR A 55 32.38 -8.93 12.75
N MET A 56 32.66 -8.09 11.76
CA MET A 56 33.89 -7.32 11.66
C MET A 56 33.55 -5.83 11.53
N ALA A 57 34.45 -4.96 11.98
CA ALA A 57 34.36 -3.53 11.73
C ALA A 57 35.71 -3.06 11.17
N ARG A 58 35.67 -2.10 10.25
CA ARG A 58 36.85 -1.55 9.59
C ARG A 58 37.33 -0.30 10.33
N LYS A 59 38.60 -0.29 10.70
CA LYS A 59 39.31 0.86 11.26
C LYS A 59 39.68 1.88 10.18
N GLN A 60 40.05 3.09 10.61
CA GLN A 60 40.55 4.12 9.70
C GLN A 60 41.81 3.69 8.94
N ASN A 61 42.71 2.97 9.60
CA ASN A 61 43.91 2.40 8.99
C ASN A 61 43.62 1.24 8.01
N GLY A 62 42.35 0.89 7.80
CA GLY A 62 41.90 -0.16 6.90
C GLY A 62 41.84 -1.56 7.52
N GLN A 63 42.35 -1.75 8.74
CA GLN A 63 42.34 -3.04 9.43
C GLN A 63 40.91 -3.49 9.81
N LEU A 64 40.61 -4.77 9.62
CA LEU A 64 39.35 -5.37 10.05
C LEU A 64 39.50 -5.98 11.44
N VAL A 65 38.68 -5.52 12.39
CA VAL A 65 38.65 -6.01 13.76
C VAL A 65 37.37 -6.81 14.02
N LYS A 66 37.52 -7.99 14.62
CA LYS A 66 36.38 -8.83 15.00
C LYS A 66 35.65 -8.21 16.19
N VAL A 67 34.34 -8.08 16.08
CA VAL A 67 33.47 -7.51 17.12
C VAL A 67 32.36 -8.48 17.49
N CYS A 68 31.81 -8.34 18.70
CA CYS A 68 30.60 -9.04 19.06
C CYS A 68 29.39 -8.46 18.29
N ARG A 69 28.32 -9.25 18.20
CA ARG A 69 27.09 -8.87 17.51
C ARG A 69 26.49 -7.57 18.05
N GLU A 70 26.50 -7.39 19.37
CA GLU A 70 25.89 -6.23 20.01
C GLU A 70 26.66 -4.95 19.68
N THR A 71 27.99 -4.98 19.74
CA THR A 71 28.84 -3.86 19.32
C THR A 71 28.61 -3.54 17.84
N PHE A 72 28.56 -4.55 16.97
CA PHE A 72 28.26 -4.34 15.55
C PHE A 72 26.91 -3.63 15.35
N LEU A 73 25.85 -4.07 16.05
CA LEU A 73 24.54 -3.43 15.99
C LEU A 73 24.55 -1.98 16.50
N LYS A 74 25.38 -1.67 17.50
CA LYS A 74 25.58 -0.28 17.99
C LYS A 74 26.28 0.57 16.92
N ILE A 75 27.28 0.02 16.24
CA ILE A 75 28.01 0.70 15.16
C ILE A 75 27.07 1.04 14.00
N VAL A 76 26.22 0.11 13.56
CA VAL A 76 25.39 0.30 12.34
C VAL A 76 24.07 1.05 12.55
N LYS A 77 23.78 1.56 13.75
CA LYS A 77 22.58 2.39 13.99
C LYS A 77 22.53 3.57 12.98
N PRO A 78 21.36 3.87 12.37
CA PRO A 78 20.01 3.43 12.73
C PRO A 78 19.53 2.10 12.11
N ILE A 79 20.39 1.30 11.46
CA ILE A 79 19.96 0.04 10.85
C ILE A 79 19.54 -0.96 11.95
N GLY A 80 18.26 -1.33 11.94
CA GLY A 80 17.68 -2.21 12.95
C GLY A 80 18.16 -3.66 12.83
N LYS A 81 18.17 -4.37 13.98
CA LYS A 81 18.51 -5.79 14.11
C LYS A 81 17.85 -6.69 13.05
N ASN A 82 16.55 -6.50 12.83
CA ASN A 82 15.77 -7.33 11.90
C ASN A 82 16.24 -7.18 10.45
N ARG A 83 16.73 -5.99 10.07
CA ARG A 83 17.29 -5.76 8.73
C ARG A 83 18.60 -6.52 8.57
N VAL A 84 19.48 -6.45 9.57
CA VAL A 84 20.76 -7.18 9.61
C VAL A 84 20.53 -8.69 9.51
N ASP A 85 19.68 -9.23 10.38
CA ASP A 85 19.36 -10.66 10.38
C ASP A 85 18.70 -11.09 9.06
N GLY A 86 17.84 -10.23 8.50
CA GLY A 86 17.12 -10.49 7.26
C GLY A 86 18.02 -10.64 6.04
N PHE A 87 18.98 -9.73 5.83
CA PHE A 87 19.87 -9.83 4.67
C PHE A 87 20.86 -10.98 4.83
N ILE A 88 21.35 -11.25 6.04
CA ILE A 88 22.24 -12.39 6.31
C ILE A 88 21.53 -13.71 6.02
N LYS A 89 20.27 -13.85 6.49
CA LYS A 89 19.46 -15.04 6.25
C LYS A 89 19.25 -15.28 4.75
N ARG A 90 18.90 -14.23 4.00
CA ARG A 90 18.69 -14.33 2.54
C ARG A 90 19.98 -14.72 1.83
N PHE A 91 21.07 -14.01 2.10
CA PHE A 91 22.36 -14.29 1.47
C PHE A 91 22.82 -15.73 1.74
N ARG A 92 22.58 -16.27 2.93
CA ARG A 92 22.88 -17.68 3.21
C ARG A 92 22.01 -18.65 2.41
N GLN A 93 20.74 -18.35 2.22
CA GLN A 93 19.80 -19.23 1.53
C GLN A 93 20.00 -19.22 0.01
N THR A 94 20.28 -18.06 -0.57
CA THR A 94 20.36 -17.89 -2.03
C THR A 94 21.78 -17.79 -2.56
N GLY A 95 22.77 -17.46 -1.72
CA GLY A 95 24.14 -17.12 -2.16
C GLY A 95 24.25 -15.75 -2.84
N HIS A 96 23.12 -15.07 -3.04
CA HIS A 96 23.04 -13.80 -3.76
C HIS A 96 22.63 -12.66 -2.85
N VAL A 97 23.06 -11.45 -3.21
CA VAL A 97 22.60 -10.21 -2.62
C VAL A 97 21.09 -10.08 -2.75
N ALA A 98 20.43 -9.60 -1.71
CA ALA A 98 18.99 -9.39 -1.74
C ALA A 98 18.59 -8.23 -2.66
N GLU A 99 17.70 -8.51 -3.61
CA GLU A 99 17.05 -7.50 -4.44
C GLU A 99 15.99 -6.72 -3.63
N GLU A 100 15.73 -5.47 -4.03
CA GLU A 100 14.66 -4.67 -3.45
C GLU A 100 13.32 -5.05 -4.08
N ASN A 101 12.47 -5.70 -3.27
CA ASN A 101 11.16 -6.20 -3.69
C ASN A 101 10.00 -5.29 -3.24
N ARG A 102 10.31 -4.09 -2.71
CA ARG A 102 9.30 -3.10 -2.34
C ARG A 102 8.79 -2.39 -3.59
N GLY A 103 7.48 -2.22 -3.66
CA GLY A 103 6.83 -1.66 -4.83
C GLY A 103 6.78 -2.65 -6.00
N GLY A 104 6.44 -2.14 -7.19
CA GLY A 104 6.34 -2.93 -8.41
C GLY A 104 4.93 -3.47 -8.69
N GLY A 105 4.57 -3.51 -9.97
CA GLY A 105 3.29 -4.02 -10.44
C GLY A 105 3.27 -5.55 -10.44
N ARG A 106 2.72 -6.17 -9.40
CA ARG A 106 2.64 -7.65 -9.28
C ARG A 106 1.63 -8.30 -10.25
N LYS A 107 0.69 -7.51 -10.79
CA LYS A 107 -0.45 -7.99 -11.60
C LYS A 107 -0.50 -7.42 -13.02
N SER A 108 0.48 -6.63 -13.42
CA SER A 108 0.50 -5.98 -14.75
C SER A 108 0.38 -6.99 -15.89
N HIS A 109 1.03 -8.14 -15.77
CA HIS A 109 1.01 -9.21 -16.78
C HIS A 109 -0.34 -9.94 -16.87
N THR A 110 -1.05 -10.12 -15.75
CA THR A 110 -2.35 -10.82 -15.73
C THR A 110 -3.45 -10.09 -16.50
N SER A 111 -3.24 -8.83 -16.84
CA SER A 111 -4.22 -7.98 -17.52
C SER A 111 -3.75 -7.53 -18.90
N ILE A 112 -2.68 -8.10 -19.45
CA ILE A 112 -2.08 -7.63 -20.70
C ILE A 112 -3.05 -7.78 -21.88
N GLU A 113 -3.78 -8.90 -21.97
CA GLU A 113 -4.73 -9.15 -23.04
C GLU A 113 -5.95 -8.22 -22.95
N LYS A 114 -6.48 -8.02 -21.74
CA LYS A 114 -7.58 -7.07 -21.50
C LYS A 114 -7.15 -5.65 -21.84
N LYS A 115 -5.94 -5.25 -21.44
CA LYS A 115 -5.35 -3.96 -21.80
C LYS A 115 -5.25 -3.82 -23.31
N ASN A 116 -4.73 -4.83 -24.01
CA ASN A 116 -4.58 -4.80 -25.47
C ASN A 116 -5.95 -4.73 -26.17
N SER A 117 -6.94 -5.46 -25.67
CA SER A 117 -8.32 -5.40 -26.17
C SER A 117 -8.93 -4.00 -25.99
N VAL A 118 -8.78 -3.41 -24.81
CA VAL A 118 -9.24 -2.04 -24.54
C VAL A 118 -8.50 -1.01 -25.41
N MET A 119 -7.19 -1.13 -25.56
CA MET A 119 -6.40 -0.24 -26.42
C MET A 119 -6.81 -0.36 -27.89
N ARG A 120 -7.06 -1.59 -28.39
CA ARG A 120 -7.58 -1.82 -29.74
C ARG A 120 -8.96 -1.20 -29.92
N PHE A 121 -9.85 -1.36 -28.94
CA PHE A 121 -11.17 -0.72 -28.95
C PHE A 121 -11.06 0.81 -29.00
N ILE A 122 -10.24 1.40 -28.12
CA ILE A 122 -10.02 2.86 -28.08
C ILE A 122 -9.43 3.37 -29.39
N GLY A 123 -8.47 2.65 -29.99
CA GLY A 123 -7.86 3.02 -31.26
C GLY A 123 -8.84 3.05 -32.44
N ASN A 124 -9.93 2.28 -32.37
CA ASN A 124 -10.99 2.29 -33.39
C ASN A 124 -11.97 3.46 -33.22
N LEU A 125 -11.91 4.21 -32.11
CA LEU A 125 -12.79 5.36 -31.89
C LEU A 125 -12.33 6.55 -32.74
N LYS A 126 -13.22 7.09 -33.57
CA LYS A 126 -12.97 8.33 -34.30
C LYS A 126 -13.01 9.51 -33.33
N GLY A 127 -11.85 10.06 -33.01
CA GLY A 127 -11.73 11.28 -32.23
C GLY A 127 -11.85 12.55 -33.07
N ILE A 128 -12.19 13.66 -32.44
CA ILE A 128 -12.23 15.02 -32.99
C ILE A 128 -11.19 15.85 -32.23
N GLU A 129 -10.50 16.75 -32.94
CA GLU A 129 -9.54 17.67 -32.33
C GLU A 129 -10.25 18.59 -31.31
N SER A 130 -9.52 19.07 -30.29
CA SER A 130 -10.05 20.12 -29.42
C SER A 130 -10.42 21.36 -30.24
N HIS A 131 -11.71 21.68 -30.26
CA HIS A 131 -12.19 22.97 -30.76
C HIS A 131 -11.69 24.15 -29.90
N TYR A 132 -11.41 23.90 -28.63
CA TYR A 132 -11.00 24.91 -27.65
C TYR A 132 -9.48 24.93 -27.48
N GLY A 133 -8.81 25.72 -28.31
CA GLY A 133 -7.38 26.00 -28.18
C GLY A 133 -6.84 26.77 -29.37
N ARG A 134 -6.05 27.83 -29.14
CA ARG A 134 -5.33 28.54 -30.22
C ARG A 134 -4.18 27.71 -30.79
N ASN A 135 -3.68 26.73 -30.03
CA ASN A 135 -2.64 25.80 -30.44
C ASN A 135 -3.24 24.40 -30.60
N LYS A 136 -2.88 23.71 -31.69
CA LYS A 136 -3.24 22.31 -31.92
C LYS A 136 -2.63 21.43 -30.84
N SER A 137 -3.45 20.63 -30.15
CA SER A 137 -2.97 19.69 -29.14
C SER A 137 -3.04 18.26 -29.69
N ILE A 138 -2.17 17.38 -29.20
CA ILE A 138 -2.18 15.94 -29.55
C ILE A 138 -3.45 15.23 -29.01
N ARG A 139 -4.23 15.90 -28.16
CA ARG A 139 -5.39 15.31 -27.49
C ARG A 139 -6.61 15.28 -28.42
N MET A 140 -7.09 14.07 -28.68
CA MET A 140 -8.34 13.80 -29.40
C MET A 140 -9.49 13.60 -28.42
N TYR A 141 -10.68 14.10 -28.76
CA TYR A 141 -11.90 14.02 -27.96
C TYR A 141 -12.93 13.13 -28.66
N LEU A 142 -13.78 12.44 -27.90
CA LEU A 142 -14.90 11.73 -28.49
C LEU A 142 -15.97 12.71 -29.01
N PRO A 143 -16.55 12.47 -30.20
CA PRO A 143 -17.67 13.26 -30.72
C PRO A 143 -18.85 13.27 -29.76
N ALA A 144 -19.53 14.41 -29.64
CA ALA A 144 -20.72 14.55 -28.81
C ALA A 144 -21.87 13.61 -29.26
N GLU A 145 -21.91 13.28 -30.56
CA GLU A 145 -22.87 12.34 -31.16
C GLU A 145 -22.60 10.88 -30.81
N MET A 146 -21.37 10.55 -30.37
CA MET A 146 -20.99 9.18 -29.99
C MET A 146 -21.50 8.78 -28.59
N LYS A 147 -22.46 9.53 -28.04
CA LYS A 147 -23.30 9.08 -26.91
C LYS A 147 -24.22 7.96 -27.40
N SER A 148 -23.67 6.74 -27.42
CA SER A 148 -24.27 5.48 -27.85
C SER A 148 -25.81 5.43 -27.78
N THR A 149 -26.44 5.15 -28.92
CA THR A 149 -27.88 4.86 -29.06
C THR A 149 -28.38 3.74 -28.12
N ARG A 150 -27.50 2.88 -27.58
CA ARG A 150 -27.84 1.87 -26.56
C ARG A 150 -28.16 2.47 -25.18
N HIS A 151 -27.72 3.70 -24.89
CA HIS A 151 -28.01 4.36 -23.61
C HIS A 151 -29.41 4.96 -23.55
N ILE A 152 -30.09 5.18 -24.68
CA ILE A 152 -31.42 5.79 -24.68
C ILE A 152 -32.47 4.78 -24.17
N ARG A 153 -32.41 3.53 -24.62
CA ARG A 153 -33.29 2.44 -24.14
C ARG A 153 -33.05 2.12 -22.66
N SER A 154 -31.80 1.95 -22.24
CA SER A 154 -31.50 1.65 -20.82
C SER A 154 -31.83 2.83 -19.90
N LYS A 155 -31.72 4.08 -20.37
CA LYS A 155 -32.12 5.25 -19.59
C LYS A 155 -33.63 5.30 -19.38
N GLN A 156 -34.44 5.00 -20.41
CA GLN A 156 -35.90 4.97 -20.28
C GLN A 156 -36.35 3.85 -19.34
N GLU A 157 -35.76 2.66 -19.46
CA GLU A 157 -36.02 1.53 -18.58
C GLU A 157 -35.64 1.83 -17.12
N ASN A 158 -34.48 2.44 -16.90
CA ASN A 158 -34.05 2.87 -15.56
C ASN A 158 -34.95 3.96 -14.96
N ILE A 159 -35.46 4.89 -15.78
CA ILE A 159 -36.43 5.90 -15.34
C ILE A 159 -37.76 5.23 -14.95
N ALA A 160 -38.24 4.28 -15.75
CA ALA A 160 -39.46 3.53 -15.45
C ALA A 160 -39.32 2.71 -14.16
N ASN A 161 -38.20 2.00 -13.98
CA ASN A 161 -37.91 1.22 -12.78
C ASN A 161 -37.82 2.10 -11.52
N LEU A 162 -37.17 3.27 -11.62
CA LEU A 162 -37.13 4.24 -10.53
C LEU A 162 -38.52 4.76 -10.17
N HIS A 163 -39.38 5.01 -11.18
CA HIS A 163 -40.74 5.46 -10.97
C HIS A 163 -41.59 4.40 -10.25
N VAL A 164 -41.54 3.15 -10.71
CA VAL A 164 -42.22 2.01 -10.06
C VAL A 164 -41.73 1.84 -8.62
N HIS A 165 -40.43 1.95 -8.37
CA HIS A 165 -39.88 1.85 -7.01
C HIS A 165 -40.42 2.95 -6.09
N LYS A 166 -40.49 4.20 -6.58
CA LYS A 166 -41.08 5.32 -5.82
C LYS A 166 -42.56 5.11 -5.53
N LEU A 167 -43.33 4.59 -6.49
CA LEU A 167 -44.75 4.28 -6.30
C LEU A 167 -44.95 3.17 -5.27
N ARG A 168 -44.15 2.11 -5.32
CA ARG A 168 -44.18 1.03 -4.32
C ARG A 168 -43.83 1.54 -2.93
N ALA A 169 -42.77 2.35 -2.81
CA ALA A 169 -42.39 2.95 -1.54
C ALA A 169 -43.51 3.85 -0.99
N LYS A 170 -44.12 4.68 -1.83
CA LYS A 170 -45.26 5.53 -1.43
C LYS A 170 -46.43 4.69 -0.92
N ALA A 171 -46.87 3.69 -1.69
CA ALA A 171 -47.97 2.80 -1.30
C ALA A 171 -47.67 2.05 0.01
N PHE A 172 -46.43 1.58 0.19
CA PHE A 172 -45.98 0.95 1.44
C PHE A 172 -46.10 1.89 2.64
N TYR A 173 -45.62 3.13 2.52
CA TYR A 173 -45.74 4.11 3.60
C TYR A 173 -47.19 4.57 3.85
N ASP A 174 -48.03 4.60 2.81
CA ASP A 174 -49.46 4.89 2.97
C ASP A 174 -50.18 3.76 3.74
N ILE A 175 -49.83 2.49 3.48
CA ILE A 175 -50.32 1.34 4.26
C ILE A 175 -49.84 1.42 5.71
N LEU A 176 -48.54 1.71 5.94
CA LEU A 176 -47.99 1.85 7.28
C LEU A 176 -48.69 2.95 8.09
N ARG A 177 -49.04 4.09 7.46
CA ARG A 177 -49.79 5.17 8.11
C ARG A 177 -51.24 4.80 8.41
N GLN A 178 -51.84 3.91 7.62
CA GLN A 178 -53.20 3.43 7.88
C GLN A 178 -53.23 2.40 9.01
N MET A 179 -52.13 1.69 9.23
CA MET A 179 -51.92 0.77 10.35
C MET A 179 -51.59 1.50 11.67
N ASN A 180 -52.08 2.73 11.86
CA ASN A 180 -51.94 3.52 13.10
C ASN A 180 -52.62 2.79 14.27
N ASP A 181 -51.93 1.80 14.82
CA ASP A 181 -52.25 1.12 16.04
C ASP A 181 -51.40 1.79 17.13
N SER A 182 -52.04 2.39 18.14
CA SER A 182 -51.38 3.11 19.23
C SER A 182 -50.42 2.22 20.05
N SER A 183 -50.41 0.91 19.78
CA SER A 183 -49.48 -0.07 20.35
C SER A 183 -48.15 -0.21 19.58
N ILE A 184 -48.01 0.40 18.40
CA ILE A 184 -46.82 0.23 17.55
C ILE A 184 -45.74 1.25 17.92
N LEU A 185 -44.64 0.74 18.50
CA LEU A 185 -43.41 1.48 18.71
C LEU A 185 -42.52 1.37 17.47
N THR A 186 -42.29 2.48 16.76
CA THR A 186 -41.41 2.49 15.59
C THR A 186 -39.98 2.82 16.01
N VAL A 187 -39.06 1.91 15.74
CA VAL A 187 -37.62 2.11 15.96
C VAL A 187 -36.93 2.32 14.62
N ALA A 188 -36.28 3.48 14.45
CA ALA A 188 -35.52 3.81 13.26
C ALA A 188 -34.02 3.88 13.59
N PHE A 189 -33.20 3.24 12.77
CA PHE A 189 -31.74 3.30 12.84
C PHE A 189 -31.21 3.73 11.49
N ASP A 190 -30.64 4.93 11.41
CA ASP A 190 -30.13 5.51 10.17
C ASP A 190 -28.65 5.92 10.31
N LEU A 191 -27.90 5.83 9.22
CA LEU A 191 -26.50 6.25 9.15
C LEU A 191 -26.41 7.52 8.31
N GLN A 192 -26.26 8.66 8.98
CA GLN A 192 -26.08 9.94 8.30
C GLN A 192 -24.60 10.24 8.14
N VAL A 193 -24.19 10.44 6.88
CA VAL A 193 -22.80 10.74 6.54
C VAL A 193 -22.73 12.19 6.05
N HIS A 194 -22.15 13.06 6.88
CA HIS A 194 -21.97 14.46 6.53
C HIS A 194 -20.66 14.69 5.80
N ASN A 195 -20.72 15.51 4.75
CA ASN A 195 -19.53 16.02 4.11
C ASN A 195 -18.91 17.08 5.03
N LEU A 196 -17.66 16.86 5.43
CA LEU A 196 -16.89 17.86 6.15
C LEU A 196 -16.59 19.05 5.22
N PRO A 197 -16.45 20.28 5.77
CA PRO A 197 -15.98 21.43 5.00
C PRO A 197 -14.65 21.12 4.28
N ARG A 198 -14.38 21.85 3.19
CA ARG A 198 -13.17 21.63 2.39
C ARG A 198 -11.93 21.98 3.20
N LEU A 199 -11.28 20.96 3.77
CA LEU A 199 -10.01 21.09 4.48
C LEU A 199 -8.82 21.03 3.51
N THR A 200 -7.67 21.57 3.93
CA THR A 200 -6.43 21.46 3.17
C THR A 200 -5.96 20.00 3.09
N ILE A 201 -5.15 19.65 2.07
CA ILE A 201 -4.74 18.26 1.79
C ILE A 201 -3.99 17.61 2.97
N GLN A 202 -3.25 18.40 3.77
CA GLN A 202 -2.53 17.92 4.95
C GLN A 202 -3.49 17.60 6.12
N GLU A 203 -4.56 18.37 6.31
CA GLU A 203 -5.59 18.14 7.33
C GLU A 203 -6.53 16.98 6.94
N ALA A 204 -6.78 16.81 5.64
CA ALA A 204 -7.65 15.76 5.08
C ALA A 204 -7.07 14.35 5.21
N TYR A 205 -5.79 14.19 5.58
CA TYR A 205 -5.12 12.89 5.62
C TYR A 205 -5.72 11.94 6.69
N CYS A 206 -6.33 12.48 7.76
CA CYS A 206 -6.85 11.69 8.87
C CYS A 206 -8.38 11.68 9.06
N SER A 207 -9.17 12.38 8.24
CA SER A 207 -10.64 12.43 8.44
C SER A 207 -11.41 12.22 7.14
N ARG A 208 -11.85 10.97 6.92
CA ARG A 208 -12.71 10.61 5.80
C ARG A 208 -14.13 10.39 6.31
N LYS A 209 -14.93 11.46 6.20
CA LYS A 209 -16.38 11.51 6.42
C LYS A 209 -16.78 11.30 7.89
N LEU A 210 -17.53 12.27 8.42
CA LEU A 210 -18.15 12.15 9.72
C LEU A 210 -19.46 11.38 9.55
N ALA A 211 -19.55 10.21 10.19
CA ALA A 211 -20.71 9.34 10.14
C ALA A 211 -21.34 9.26 11.53
N PHE A 212 -22.62 9.56 11.63
CA PHE A 212 -23.40 9.43 12.85
C PHE A 212 -24.45 8.34 12.67
N TYR A 213 -24.60 7.51 13.68
CA TYR A 213 -25.76 6.63 13.79
C TYR A 213 -26.86 7.40 14.52
N HIS A 214 -27.98 7.58 13.85
CA HIS A 214 -29.17 8.17 14.44
C HIS A 214 -30.11 7.03 14.84
N PHE A 215 -30.32 6.88 16.14
CA PHE A 215 -31.30 5.97 16.69
C PHE A 215 -32.50 6.79 17.18
N ALA A 216 -33.66 6.56 16.58
CA ALA A 216 -34.89 7.26 16.92
C ALA A 216 -35.98 6.24 17.28
N ILE A 217 -36.74 6.57 18.32
CA ILE A 217 -37.94 5.83 18.71
C ILE A 217 -39.10 6.80 18.55
N TYR A 218 -40.11 6.40 17.77
CA TYR A 218 -41.35 7.13 17.60
C TYR A 218 -42.48 6.27 18.20
N SER A 219 -43.18 6.82 19.18
CA SER A 219 -44.51 6.34 19.58
C SER A 219 -45.53 7.02 18.68
N GLY A 220 -46.43 6.25 18.06
CA GLY A 220 -47.57 6.82 17.34
C GLY A 220 -48.60 7.33 18.34
N ASP A 221 -48.85 8.64 18.35
CA ASP A 221 -50.09 9.23 18.88
C ASP A 221 -51.13 9.34 17.76
#